data_AF-A0A7S3M3I5-F1
#
_entry.id   AF-A0A7S3M3I5-F1
#
_cell.length_a   1.000
_cell.length_b   1.000
_cell.length_c   1.000
_cell.angle_alpha   90.00
_cell.angle_beta   90.00
_cell.angle_gamma   90.00
#
_symmetry.space_group_name_H-M   'P 1'
#
loop_
_entity.id
_entity.type
_entity.pdbx_description
1 polymer ?
#
loop_
_entity_poly.entity_id
_entity_poly.type
_entity_poly.pdbx_seq_one_letter_code
_entity_poly.pdbx_strand_id
1 'polypeptide(L)'
;KKFIHARRKSLSTVMRRNNRKYSKYIKTDGQTSLSFKKFTEQFKASIQSRISTEQRLISDYFEIRGTQTFDDVKAPDRSHPIVPPTMARVSGKQFSDPHQITADGRSIAIPGGYKLSKVKFAFQYGFGVIGWQLFWSADGAKDLESPQRGAWHTASLTTHEFLIPKDDFLAGVEYLYDGDVMVGLRLKLFFGGFTRWLGGKTSLSTLSVYLDVSLAEREAYEDERDSGLHPDQINNPAFPFNFVIGFTGSITANRTTCLGLVVRKVIKQNLFSYSWVGDALWKEEVEKSEKDAMSTLPSIDLYSMPTHLSNYVTTAPVGPQLDGGDSLTMPSFETENQDSVEEASVAESQAESTLQASNATEDEEASIDSADESSQQTGSVAESIPLPVKPRARRMGVSNPVVAKLLAPPQERPNEPLTSSEVQFFDVLRMRTTELSHARSRALDFARNLWTNKGFRLDPSLSKLVTIRMVAGLTRWYFNGISKRLMPQSVNEKPALVMLRRSRQLLSKADTVRLRVERMLSNADVLESSAQPWTGKHLLSPKERALRAEHNKRVAAIRAEAAKVKRDENFLRLQAVIDEKRGLAQMPKLTLSVFVVNNYRLKLAAARHKESLLERMSLEEVKTGLFGSNLR
;
A
#
# COMPACT_ATOMS: atom_id res chain seq x y z
N LYS A 1 22.23 75.27 9.76
CA LYS A 1 23.03 75.06 8.51
C LYS A 1 23.93 73.81 8.56
N LYS A 2 24.79 73.62 9.59
CA LYS A 2 25.68 72.43 9.71
C LYS A 2 24.94 71.07 9.71
N PHE A 3 23.79 70.97 10.38
CA PHE A 3 22.99 69.74 10.44
C PHE A 3 22.39 69.34 9.08
N ILE A 4 21.91 70.32 8.30
CA ILE A 4 21.38 70.10 6.94
C ILE A 4 22.51 69.63 6.01
N HIS A 5 23.71 70.18 6.15
CA HIS A 5 24.86 69.79 5.35
C HIS A 5 25.33 68.36 5.67
N ALA A 6 25.41 68.00 6.96
CA ALA A 6 25.72 66.64 7.40
C ALA A 6 24.65 65.63 6.93
N ARG A 7 23.37 65.98 7.03
CA ARG A 7 22.26 65.13 6.56
C ARG A 7 22.30 64.93 5.04
N ARG A 8 22.57 65.98 4.25
CA ARG A 8 22.76 65.87 2.79
C ARG A 8 23.94 64.96 2.42
N LYS A 9 25.08 65.07 3.13
CA LYS A 9 26.22 64.14 2.94
C LYS A 9 25.82 62.70 3.28
N SER A 10 25.13 62.47 4.41
CA SER A 10 24.68 61.14 4.83
C SER A 10 23.63 60.51 3.89
N LEU A 11 22.73 61.33 3.34
CA LEU A 11 21.67 60.88 2.43
C LEU A 11 22.27 60.25 1.17
N SER A 12 23.31 60.85 0.60
CA SER A 12 24.01 60.31 -0.57
C SER A 12 24.64 58.94 -0.28
N THR A 13 25.22 58.76 0.91
CA THR A 13 25.81 57.49 1.34
C THR A 13 24.74 56.41 1.57
N VAL A 14 23.62 56.78 2.20
CA VAL A 14 22.47 55.88 2.44
C VAL A 14 21.83 55.48 1.11
N MET A 15 21.58 56.42 0.20
CA MET A 15 21.06 56.15 -1.15
C MET A 15 22.00 55.24 -1.93
N ARG A 16 23.32 55.48 -1.91
CA ARG A 16 24.31 54.57 -2.55
C ARG A 16 24.28 53.17 -1.93
N ARG A 17 24.19 53.04 -0.61
CA ARG A 17 24.13 51.74 0.08
C ARG A 17 22.86 50.99 -0.28
N ASN A 18 21.71 51.66 -0.29
CA ASN A 18 20.43 51.08 -0.68
C ASN A 18 20.41 50.70 -2.16
N ASN A 19 20.90 51.56 -3.06
CA ASN A 19 21.03 51.24 -4.48
C ASN A 19 21.98 50.06 -4.73
N ARG A 20 23.08 49.93 -3.97
CA ARG A 20 23.96 48.74 -4.03
C ARG A 20 23.24 47.48 -3.56
N LYS A 21 22.49 47.53 -2.46
CA LYS A 21 21.67 46.39 -1.99
C LYS A 21 20.63 46.00 -3.04
N TYR A 22 19.90 46.97 -3.58
CA TYR A 22 18.88 46.76 -4.61
C TYR A 22 19.48 46.21 -5.91
N SER A 23 20.61 46.75 -6.36
CA SER A 23 21.33 46.23 -7.54
C SER A 23 21.84 44.81 -7.32
N LYS A 24 22.35 44.50 -6.11
CA LYS A 24 22.76 43.14 -5.76
C LYS A 24 21.56 42.20 -5.78
N TYR A 25 20.43 42.61 -5.20
CA TYR A 25 19.17 41.87 -5.23
C TYR A 25 18.70 41.61 -6.65
N ILE A 26 18.65 42.62 -7.53
CA ILE A 26 18.28 42.44 -8.94
C ILE A 26 19.25 41.51 -9.67
N LYS A 27 20.56 41.63 -9.43
CA LYS A 27 21.54 40.73 -10.06
C LYS A 27 21.38 39.29 -9.58
N THR A 28 21.22 39.07 -8.28
CA THR A 28 20.97 37.75 -7.72
C THR A 28 19.62 37.19 -8.17
N ASP A 29 18.58 38.02 -8.22
CA ASP A 29 17.25 37.63 -8.69
C ASP A 29 17.28 37.32 -10.19
N GLY A 30 17.96 38.12 -11.02
CA GLY A 30 18.17 37.83 -12.44
C GLY A 30 18.94 36.53 -12.67
N GLN A 31 19.99 36.26 -11.87
CA GLN A 31 20.78 35.02 -11.96
C GLN A 31 20.02 33.78 -11.45
N THR A 32 19.18 33.95 -10.42
CA THR A 32 18.40 32.86 -9.81
C THR A 32 17.03 32.68 -10.46
N SER A 33 16.53 33.69 -11.17
CA SER A 33 15.24 33.66 -11.83
C SER A 33 15.23 32.56 -12.89
N LEU A 34 14.18 31.74 -12.81
CA LEU A 34 13.96 30.71 -13.80
C LEU A 34 13.64 31.39 -15.13
N SER A 35 14.42 31.11 -16.17
CA SER A 35 13.97 31.42 -17.52
C SER A 35 12.72 30.60 -17.83
N PHE A 36 11.83 31.11 -18.69
CA PHE A 36 10.62 30.37 -19.07
C PHE A 36 10.95 28.98 -19.63
N LYS A 37 12.01 28.87 -20.44
CA LYS A 37 12.53 27.58 -20.94
C LYS A 37 12.88 26.64 -19.78
N LYS A 38 13.71 27.08 -18.83
CA LYS A 38 14.13 26.29 -17.65
C LYS A 38 12.93 25.90 -16.79
N PHE A 39 11.96 26.79 -16.62
CA PHE A 39 10.68 26.47 -15.95
C PHE A 39 9.94 25.35 -16.68
N THR A 40 9.74 25.43 -17.99
CA THR A 40 9.00 24.40 -18.74
C THR A 40 9.69 23.03 -18.70
N GLU A 41 11.02 22.98 -18.76
CA GLU A 41 11.80 21.76 -18.61
C GLU A 41 11.65 21.17 -17.20
N GLN A 42 11.80 22.00 -16.15
CA GLN A 42 11.60 21.57 -14.76
C GLN A 42 10.18 21.11 -14.49
N PHE A 43 9.18 21.77 -15.06
CA PHE A 43 7.77 21.41 -14.92
C PHE A 43 7.49 20.04 -15.59
N LYS A 44 7.97 19.83 -16.82
CA LYS A 44 7.88 18.54 -17.52
C LYS A 44 8.55 17.41 -16.72
N ALA A 45 9.78 17.64 -16.23
CA ALA A 45 10.52 16.66 -15.45
C ALA A 45 9.82 16.33 -14.12
N SER A 46 9.31 17.35 -13.41
CA SER A 46 8.56 17.16 -12.17
C SER A 46 7.28 16.35 -12.39
N ILE A 47 6.50 16.65 -13.45
CA ILE A 47 5.30 15.88 -13.79
C ILE A 47 5.66 14.44 -14.17
N GLN A 48 6.68 14.24 -15.02
CA GLN A 48 7.08 12.89 -15.42
C GLN A 48 7.52 12.05 -14.22
N SER A 49 8.24 12.66 -13.28
CA SER A 49 8.60 12.01 -12.02
C SER A 49 7.35 11.60 -11.24
N ARG A 50 6.36 12.49 -11.09
CA ARG A 50 5.11 12.18 -10.38
C ARG A 50 4.29 11.09 -11.07
N ILE A 51 4.18 11.12 -12.40
CA ILE A 51 3.50 10.07 -13.18
C ILE A 51 4.18 8.72 -12.92
N SER A 52 5.52 8.68 -12.98
CA SER A 52 6.28 7.44 -12.77
C SER A 52 6.10 6.92 -11.34
N THR A 53 6.11 7.80 -10.34
CA THR A 53 5.85 7.42 -8.95
C THR A 53 4.41 6.93 -8.76
N GLU A 54 3.41 7.60 -9.33
CA GLU A 54 2.02 7.16 -9.25
C GLU A 54 1.83 5.80 -9.93
N GLN A 55 2.34 5.61 -11.15
CA GLN A 55 2.31 4.32 -11.86
C GLN A 55 2.92 3.20 -11.03
N ARG A 56 4.08 3.44 -10.42
CA ARG A 56 4.73 2.49 -9.51
C ARG A 56 3.82 2.13 -8.34
N LEU A 57 3.22 3.10 -7.65
CA LEU A 57 2.34 2.84 -6.51
C LEU A 57 1.06 2.10 -6.90
N ILE A 58 0.45 2.44 -8.03
CA ILE A 58 -0.73 1.74 -8.54
C ILE A 58 -0.34 0.29 -8.89
N SER A 59 0.83 0.07 -9.51
CA SER A 59 1.36 -1.26 -9.78
C SER A 59 1.62 -2.05 -8.51
N ASP A 60 2.29 -1.44 -7.52
CA ASP A 60 2.54 -2.05 -6.22
C ASP A 60 1.22 -2.48 -5.55
N TYR A 61 0.16 -1.64 -5.64
CA TYR A 61 -1.16 -1.99 -5.12
C TYR A 61 -1.90 -3.05 -5.93
N PHE A 62 -1.66 -3.14 -7.23
CA PHE A 62 -2.22 -4.19 -8.08
C PHE A 62 -1.61 -5.56 -7.78
N GLU A 63 -0.32 -5.61 -7.43
CA GLU A 63 0.32 -6.85 -6.99
C GLU A 63 -0.33 -7.41 -5.73
N ILE A 64 -0.74 -6.53 -4.80
CA ILE A 64 -1.45 -6.88 -3.57
C ILE A 64 -2.96 -6.64 -3.65
N ARG A 65 -3.54 -6.64 -4.87
CA ARG A 65 -4.98 -6.48 -5.07
C ARG A 65 -5.76 -7.58 -4.35
N GLY A 66 -7.00 -7.30 -3.95
CA GLY A 66 -7.85 -8.26 -3.26
C GLY A 66 -7.39 -8.68 -1.87
N THR A 67 -6.18 -8.31 -1.44
CA THR A 67 -5.64 -8.62 -0.12
C THR A 67 -6.02 -7.54 0.89
N GLN A 68 -6.31 -7.98 2.11
CA GLN A 68 -6.62 -7.11 3.24
C GLN A 68 -6.17 -7.81 4.53
N THR A 69 -5.55 -7.06 5.44
CA THR A 69 -5.28 -7.55 6.80
C THR A 69 -6.29 -6.93 7.75
N PHE A 70 -6.97 -7.75 8.53
CA PHE A 70 -8.07 -7.33 9.39
C PHE A 70 -8.19 -8.24 10.62
N ASP A 71 -8.85 -7.72 11.64
CA ASP A 71 -9.29 -8.45 12.82
C ASP A 71 -10.82 -8.36 12.94
N ASP A 72 -11.48 -9.49 13.16
CA ASP A 72 -12.94 -9.54 13.32
C ASP A 72 -13.28 -9.59 14.82
N VAL A 73 -13.94 -8.55 15.33
CA VAL A 73 -14.24 -8.35 16.76
C VAL A 73 -15.75 -8.41 16.98
N LYS A 74 -16.19 -9.05 18.06
CA LYS A 74 -17.62 -9.09 18.44
C LYS A 74 -17.98 -7.81 19.19
N ALA A 75 -19.11 -7.20 18.82
CA ALA A 75 -19.59 -5.97 19.45
C ALA A 75 -21.12 -5.87 19.45
N PRO A 76 -21.76 -5.43 20.53
CA PRO A 76 -21.21 -5.25 21.86
C PRO A 76 -21.03 -6.60 22.58
N ASP A 77 -20.26 -6.64 23.67
CA ASP A 77 -20.29 -7.78 24.59
C ASP A 77 -21.70 -7.95 25.20
N ARG A 78 -22.08 -9.16 25.58
CA ARG A 78 -23.40 -9.46 26.16
C ARG A 78 -23.64 -8.75 27.48
N SER A 79 -22.56 -8.38 28.19
CA SER A 79 -22.60 -7.60 29.42
C SER A 79 -22.77 -6.10 29.19
N HIS A 80 -22.65 -5.63 27.95
CA HIS A 80 -22.69 -4.21 27.63
C HIS A 80 -24.08 -3.63 27.94
N PRO A 81 -24.17 -2.44 28.55
CA PRO A 81 -25.44 -1.86 29.01
C PRO A 81 -26.44 -1.56 27.89
N ILE A 82 -25.96 -1.45 26.64
CA ILE A 82 -26.82 -1.28 25.46
C ILE A 82 -27.64 -2.54 25.13
N VAL A 83 -27.21 -3.71 25.58
CA VAL A 83 -27.91 -4.97 25.37
C VAL A 83 -29.02 -5.08 26.43
N PRO A 84 -30.30 -5.20 26.03
CA PRO A 84 -31.38 -5.29 26.99
C PRO A 84 -31.20 -6.47 27.96
N PRO A 85 -31.33 -6.27 29.29
CA PRO A 85 -31.15 -7.36 30.26
C PRO A 85 -32.09 -8.54 30.03
N THR A 86 -33.30 -8.29 29.49
CA THR A 86 -34.26 -9.32 29.10
C THR A 86 -33.72 -10.22 28.00
N MET A 87 -33.04 -9.66 27.00
CA MET A 87 -32.42 -10.40 25.90
C MET A 87 -31.13 -11.11 26.31
N ALA A 88 -30.34 -10.52 27.21
CA ALA A 88 -29.10 -11.11 27.70
C ALA A 88 -29.33 -12.40 28.51
N ARG A 89 -30.47 -12.51 29.21
CA ARG A 89 -30.84 -13.66 30.06
C ARG A 89 -31.42 -14.85 29.29
N VAL A 90 -31.78 -14.69 28.02
CA VAL A 90 -32.42 -15.76 27.25
C VAL A 90 -31.46 -16.93 27.08
N SER A 91 -31.87 -18.12 27.53
CA SER A 91 -31.15 -19.35 27.27
C SER A 91 -31.29 -19.75 25.80
N GLY A 92 -30.18 -19.86 25.10
CA GLY A 92 -30.14 -20.24 23.69
C GLY A 92 -28.75 -20.66 23.26
N LYS A 93 -28.67 -21.36 22.13
CA LYS A 93 -27.38 -21.71 21.52
C LYS A 93 -26.73 -20.45 20.98
N GLN A 94 -25.57 -20.09 21.50
CA GLN A 94 -24.80 -18.96 20.96
C GLN A 94 -24.32 -19.26 19.55
N PHE A 95 -24.22 -18.20 18.75
CA PHE A 95 -23.66 -18.28 17.42
C PHE A 95 -22.94 -16.98 17.07
N SER A 96 -22.03 -17.09 16.11
CA SER A 96 -21.29 -15.98 15.54
C SER A 96 -21.05 -16.30 14.07
N ASP A 97 -21.48 -15.41 13.18
CA ASP A 97 -21.20 -15.49 11.76
C ASP A 97 -20.20 -14.37 11.42
N PRO A 98 -19.11 -14.63 10.69
CA PRO A 98 -18.80 -15.89 9.99
C PRO A 98 -18.10 -16.97 10.83
N HIS A 99 -17.61 -16.67 12.04
CA HIS A 99 -16.82 -17.59 12.87
C HIS A 99 -17.63 -18.77 13.43
N GLN A 100 -18.02 -19.69 12.55
CA GLN A 100 -18.49 -21.01 12.92
C GLN A 100 -17.35 -22.01 12.89
N ILE A 101 -17.11 -22.68 14.01
CA ILE A 101 -16.32 -23.90 14.06
C ILE A 101 -17.16 -24.97 13.36
N THR A 102 -16.73 -25.40 12.17
CA THR A 102 -17.31 -26.56 11.48
C THR A 102 -17.13 -27.82 12.32
N ALA A 103 -17.87 -28.89 12.02
CA ALA A 103 -17.71 -30.18 12.71
C ALA A 103 -16.24 -30.69 12.71
N ASP A 104 -15.49 -30.30 11.68
CA ASP A 104 -14.06 -30.61 11.49
C ASP A 104 -13.12 -29.67 12.28
N GLY A 105 -13.65 -28.80 13.14
CA GLY A 105 -12.88 -27.84 13.91
C GLY A 105 -12.38 -26.62 13.12
N ARG A 106 -12.64 -26.54 11.81
CA ARG A 106 -12.18 -25.42 10.97
C ARG A 106 -13.15 -24.25 11.06
N SER A 107 -12.67 -23.06 11.40
CA SER A 107 -13.49 -21.85 11.28
C SER A 107 -13.61 -21.44 9.82
N ILE A 108 -14.83 -21.19 9.32
CA ILE A 108 -14.99 -20.53 8.01
C ILE A 108 -14.58 -19.06 8.20
N ALA A 109 -13.32 -18.77 7.94
CA ALA A 109 -12.83 -17.39 7.91
C ALA A 109 -13.24 -16.78 6.57
N ILE A 110 -14.01 -15.69 6.62
CA ILE A 110 -14.33 -14.93 5.41
C ILE A 110 -13.06 -14.17 5.01
N PRO A 111 -12.51 -14.39 3.81
CA PRO A 111 -11.26 -13.77 3.41
C PRO A 111 -11.32 -12.23 3.36
N GLY A 112 -10.15 -11.61 3.17
CA GLY A 112 -10.04 -10.18 2.90
C GLY A 112 -10.79 -9.78 1.63
N GLY A 113 -11.29 -8.54 1.59
CA GLY A 113 -12.00 -8.02 0.41
C GLY A 113 -13.47 -8.47 0.27
N TYR A 114 -13.92 -9.44 1.05
CA TYR A 114 -15.35 -9.77 1.17
C TYR A 114 -16.09 -8.76 2.02
N LYS A 115 -17.36 -8.55 1.67
CA LYS A 115 -18.31 -7.75 2.44
C LYS A 115 -19.71 -8.32 2.35
N LEU A 116 -20.58 -7.91 3.27
CA LEU A 116 -22.01 -8.25 3.22
C LEU A 116 -22.63 -7.64 1.96
N SER A 117 -23.22 -8.50 1.12
CA SER A 117 -23.87 -8.12 -0.13
C SER A 117 -25.39 -8.21 -0.04
N LYS A 118 -25.87 -9.16 0.76
CA LYS A 118 -27.28 -9.42 0.97
C LYS A 118 -27.52 -9.95 2.37
N VAL A 119 -28.60 -9.50 2.99
CA VAL A 119 -29.07 -9.98 4.28
C VAL A 119 -30.52 -10.38 4.12
N LYS A 120 -30.84 -11.64 4.45
CA LYS A 120 -32.22 -12.14 4.48
C LYS A 120 -32.68 -12.25 5.92
N PHE A 121 -33.87 -11.76 6.19
CA PHE A 121 -34.54 -11.90 7.49
C PHE A 121 -35.82 -12.72 7.33
N ALA A 122 -35.98 -13.70 8.21
CA ALA A 122 -37.19 -14.46 8.40
C ALA A 122 -38.06 -13.73 9.43
N PHE A 123 -39.19 -13.19 8.97
CA PHE A 123 -40.13 -12.42 9.79
C PHE A 123 -41.46 -13.15 9.92
N GLN A 124 -42.03 -13.18 11.12
CA GLN A 124 -43.35 -13.74 11.37
C GLN A 124 -44.19 -12.75 12.17
N TYR A 125 -45.39 -12.46 11.67
CA TYR A 125 -46.28 -11.51 12.32
C TYR A 125 -46.63 -11.95 13.75
N GLY A 126 -46.50 -11.04 14.72
CA GLY A 126 -46.66 -11.30 16.16
C GLY A 126 -45.42 -11.90 16.84
N PHE A 127 -44.50 -12.52 16.11
CA PHE A 127 -43.24 -13.07 16.64
C PHE A 127 -42.00 -12.26 16.25
N GLY A 128 -42.15 -11.27 15.36
CA GLY A 128 -41.07 -10.40 14.93
C GLY A 128 -40.05 -11.11 14.05
N VAL A 129 -38.78 -10.78 14.23
CA VAL A 129 -37.65 -11.34 13.49
C VAL A 129 -37.24 -12.66 14.14
N ILE A 130 -37.53 -13.77 13.46
CA ILE A 130 -37.31 -15.11 14.00
C ILE A 130 -36.04 -15.79 13.45
N GLY A 131 -35.43 -15.23 12.41
CA GLY A 131 -34.21 -15.77 11.83
C GLY A 131 -33.53 -14.84 10.82
N TRP A 132 -32.29 -15.16 10.44
CA TRP A 132 -31.55 -14.46 9.39
C TRP A 132 -30.49 -15.31 8.69
N GLN A 133 -30.11 -14.88 7.49
CA GLN A 133 -29.09 -15.49 6.65
C GLN A 133 -28.27 -14.37 5.98
N LEU A 134 -26.95 -14.51 6.02
CA LEU A 134 -26.00 -13.55 5.49
C LEU A 134 -25.38 -14.06 4.20
N PHE A 135 -25.07 -13.13 3.30
CA PHE A 135 -24.39 -13.41 2.05
C PHE A 135 -23.21 -12.45 1.93
N TRP A 136 -22.03 -13.01 1.70
CA TRP A 136 -20.81 -12.27 1.47
C TRP A 136 -20.43 -12.37 0.00
N SER A 137 -20.22 -11.23 -0.64
CA SER A 137 -19.69 -11.19 -2.01
C SER A 137 -18.34 -10.50 -2.03
N ALA A 138 -17.49 -10.91 -2.95
CA ALA A 138 -16.29 -10.17 -3.31
C ALA A 138 -16.12 -10.13 -4.83
N ASP A 139 -15.40 -9.13 -5.30
CA ASP A 139 -15.23 -8.90 -6.73
C ASP A 139 -14.41 -10.03 -7.40
N GLY A 140 -15.02 -10.70 -8.38
CA GLY A 140 -14.42 -11.85 -9.06
C GLY A 140 -14.39 -13.14 -8.24
N ALA A 141 -14.91 -13.14 -7.01
CA ALA A 141 -14.95 -14.33 -6.16
C ALA A 141 -16.37 -14.91 -6.06
N LYS A 142 -16.48 -16.17 -5.62
CA LYS A 142 -17.77 -16.83 -5.41
C LYS A 142 -18.44 -16.28 -4.15
N ASP A 143 -19.73 -15.99 -4.24
CA ASP A 143 -20.53 -15.61 -3.07
C ASP A 143 -20.52 -16.71 -2.01
N LEU A 144 -20.36 -16.31 -0.75
CA LEU A 144 -20.39 -17.18 0.41
C LEU A 144 -21.70 -16.94 1.17
N GLU A 145 -22.32 -18.01 1.63
CA GLU A 145 -23.59 -17.94 2.35
C GLU A 145 -23.42 -18.43 3.78
N SER A 146 -24.02 -17.72 4.74
CA SER A 146 -24.11 -18.22 6.10
C SER A 146 -25.17 -19.32 6.17
N PRO A 147 -25.06 -20.23 7.14
CA PRO A 147 -26.18 -21.06 7.55
C PRO A 147 -27.38 -20.20 7.94
N GLN A 148 -28.56 -20.71 7.65
CA GLN A 148 -29.82 -20.15 8.10
C GLN A 148 -29.93 -20.21 9.62
N ARG A 149 -30.06 -19.07 10.28
CA ARG A 149 -30.22 -18.96 11.74
C ARG A 149 -31.67 -18.79 12.10
N GLY A 150 -32.13 -19.43 13.19
CA GLY A 150 -33.52 -19.35 13.65
C GLY A 150 -34.48 -20.25 12.88
N ALA A 151 -35.78 -19.90 12.90
CA ALA A 151 -36.82 -20.70 12.28
C ALA A 151 -37.13 -20.22 10.85
N TRP A 152 -37.02 -21.12 9.86
CA TRP A 152 -37.22 -20.82 8.43
C TRP A 152 -38.41 -21.54 7.79
N HIS A 153 -39.02 -22.50 8.50
CA HIS A 153 -40.06 -23.37 7.97
C HIS A 153 -41.38 -23.30 8.77
N THR A 154 -41.70 -22.13 9.33
CA THR A 154 -42.94 -21.92 10.08
C THR A 154 -44.08 -21.49 9.16
N ALA A 155 -45.31 -21.86 9.53
CA ALA A 155 -46.51 -21.30 8.89
C ALA A 155 -46.52 -19.78 9.09
N SER A 156 -46.96 -19.01 8.08
CA SER A 156 -47.03 -17.54 8.06
C SER A 156 -45.69 -16.76 8.07
N LEU A 157 -44.59 -17.39 7.64
CA LEU A 157 -43.31 -16.71 7.48
C LEU A 157 -43.26 -15.83 6.22
N THR A 158 -42.78 -14.60 6.37
CA THR A 158 -42.37 -13.72 5.27
C THR A 158 -40.86 -13.53 5.28
N THR A 159 -40.18 -13.79 4.16
CA THR A 159 -38.75 -13.53 3.99
C THR A 159 -38.54 -12.16 3.37
N HIS A 160 -37.71 -11.34 4.00
CA HIS A 160 -37.33 -10.02 3.50
C HIS A 160 -35.85 -9.98 3.17
N GLU A 161 -35.52 -9.44 2.01
CA GLU A 161 -34.14 -9.36 1.52
C GLU A 161 -33.71 -7.90 1.45
N PHE A 162 -32.57 -7.59 2.08
CA PHE A 162 -31.87 -6.33 1.92
C PHE A 162 -30.65 -6.53 1.04
N LEU A 163 -30.64 -5.89 -0.13
CA LEU A 163 -29.48 -5.85 -1.03
C LEU A 163 -28.61 -4.65 -0.67
N ILE A 164 -27.37 -4.90 -0.30
CA ILE A 164 -26.38 -3.87 -0.01
C ILE A 164 -25.71 -3.50 -1.34
N PRO A 165 -25.67 -2.21 -1.74
CA PRO A 165 -25.02 -1.80 -2.97
C PRO A 165 -23.56 -2.26 -3.07
N LYS A 166 -23.10 -2.58 -4.28
CA LYS A 166 -21.73 -3.07 -4.53
C LYS A 166 -20.62 -2.14 -4.06
N ASP A 167 -20.89 -0.85 -3.85
CA ASP A 167 -19.92 0.13 -3.37
C ASP A 167 -20.12 0.55 -1.90
N ASP A 168 -21.12 -0.02 -1.21
CA ASP A 168 -21.48 0.32 0.16
C ASP A 168 -21.12 -0.78 1.16
N PHE A 169 -21.22 -0.48 2.44
CA PHE A 169 -20.87 -1.34 3.56
C PHE A 169 -21.93 -1.23 4.64
N LEU A 170 -22.17 -2.31 5.38
CA LEU A 170 -23.03 -2.28 6.56
C LEU A 170 -22.25 -1.64 7.71
N ALA A 171 -22.73 -0.52 8.25
CA ALA A 171 -22.11 0.21 9.35
C ALA A 171 -22.76 -0.10 10.70
N GLY A 172 -24.04 -0.47 10.72
CA GLY A 172 -24.75 -0.77 11.96
C GLY A 172 -26.13 -1.36 11.72
N VAL A 173 -26.79 -1.70 12.82
CA VAL A 173 -28.16 -2.23 12.82
C VAL A 173 -28.94 -1.56 13.94
N GLU A 174 -30.14 -1.08 13.62
CA GLU A 174 -31.09 -0.62 14.62
C GLU A 174 -32.25 -1.61 14.69
N TYR A 175 -32.63 -2.01 15.89
CA TYR A 175 -33.78 -2.89 16.09
C TYR A 175 -34.68 -2.42 17.21
N LEU A 176 -35.97 -2.68 17.02
CA LEU A 176 -37.02 -2.51 18.01
C LEU A 176 -37.25 -3.83 18.72
N TYR A 177 -37.43 -3.78 20.04
CA TYR A 177 -37.70 -4.96 20.84
C TYR A 177 -38.83 -4.76 21.84
N ASP A 178 -39.52 -5.86 22.15
CA ASP A 178 -40.54 -5.96 23.20
C ASP A 178 -40.26 -7.25 24.00
N GLY A 179 -39.86 -7.09 25.26
CA GLY A 179 -39.35 -8.20 26.07
C GLY A 179 -38.08 -8.82 25.51
N ASP A 180 -38.16 -10.07 25.07
CA ASP A 180 -37.08 -10.85 24.43
C ASP A 180 -37.18 -10.92 22.90
N VAL A 181 -38.20 -10.28 22.31
CA VAL A 181 -38.54 -10.36 20.89
C VAL A 181 -38.08 -9.13 20.14
N MET A 182 -37.38 -9.31 19.00
CA MET A 182 -37.11 -8.21 18.06
C MET A 182 -38.31 -8.02 17.14
N VAL A 183 -39.07 -6.95 17.33
CA VAL A 183 -40.34 -6.70 16.62
C VAL A 183 -40.12 -5.98 15.28
N GLY A 184 -38.98 -5.32 15.12
CA GLY A 184 -38.58 -4.73 13.84
C GLY A 184 -37.10 -4.39 13.80
N LEU A 185 -36.57 -4.19 12.60
CA LEU A 185 -35.17 -3.80 12.38
C LEU A 185 -34.98 -2.95 11.13
N ARG A 186 -33.89 -2.19 11.10
CA ARG A 186 -33.36 -1.54 9.89
C ARG A 186 -31.84 -1.56 9.92
N LEU A 187 -31.24 -1.49 8.74
CA LEU A 187 -29.79 -1.51 8.56
C LEU A 187 -29.27 -0.09 8.36
N LYS A 188 -28.12 0.24 8.94
CA LYS A 188 -27.37 1.47 8.66
C LYS A 188 -26.25 1.15 7.68
N LEU A 189 -26.33 1.72 6.48
CA LEU A 189 -25.28 1.67 5.47
C LEU A 189 -24.29 2.83 5.66
N PHE A 190 -23.05 2.62 5.24
CA PHE A 190 -21.97 3.58 5.36
C PHE A 190 -22.20 4.82 4.49
N PHE A 191 -22.56 4.64 3.22
CA PHE A 191 -22.91 5.72 2.30
C PHE A 191 -24.42 5.94 2.17
N GLY A 192 -25.22 4.87 2.14
CA GLY A 192 -26.65 4.91 1.85
C GLY A 192 -27.58 5.33 2.99
N GLY A 193 -27.07 5.57 4.21
CA GLY A 193 -27.90 5.92 5.36
C GLY A 193 -28.72 4.74 5.89
N PHE A 194 -29.91 4.99 6.45
CA PHE A 194 -30.75 3.91 7.00
C PHE A 194 -31.66 3.29 5.95
N THR A 195 -31.79 1.97 5.96
CA THR A 195 -32.82 1.27 5.18
C THR A 195 -34.22 1.50 5.76
N ARG A 196 -35.25 1.10 5.01
CA ARG A 196 -36.61 1.04 5.52
C ARG A 196 -36.70 0.04 6.68
N TRP A 197 -37.64 0.28 7.59
CA TRP A 197 -37.98 -0.64 8.67
C TRP A 197 -38.57 -1.94 8.11
N LEU A 198 -38.08 -3.06 8.63
CA LEU A 198 -38.69 -4.37 8.56
C LEU A 198 -39.47 -4.60 9.86
N GLY A 199 -40.75 -4.96 9.76
CA GLY A 199 -41.64 -5.04 10.92
C GLY A 199 -42.12 -3.66 11.39
N GLY A 200 -42.83 -3.59 12.52
CA GLY A 200 -43.24 -2.29 13.07
C GLY A 200 -44.64 -2.22 13.67
N LYS A 201 -44.99 -3.13 14.59
CA LYS A 201 -46.07 -2.83 15.55
C LYS A 201 -45.44 -2.43 16.87
N THR A 202 -45.53 -1.14 17.19
CA THR A 202 -45.04 -0.59 18.45
C THR A 202 -46.12 -0.75 19.52
N SER A 203 -45.91 -1.68 20.43
CA SER A 203 -46.52 -1.58 21.75
C SER A 203 -45.97 -0.33 22.45
N LEU A 204 -46.67 0.20 23.45
CA LEU A 204 -46.11 1.24 24.33
C LEU A 204 -44.85 0.75 25.08
N SER A 205 -44.65 -0.56 25.18
CA SER A 205 -43.45 -1.20 25.76
C SER A 205 -42.28 -1.36 24.79
N THR A 206 -42.45 -1.03 23.50
CA THR A 206 -41.40 -1.24 22.51
C THR A 206 -40.26 -0.23 22.69
N LEU A 207 -39.04 -0.75 22.81
CA LEU A 207 -37.81 0.02 22.97
C LEU A 207 -36.90 -0.18 21.75
N SER A 208 -35.99 0.76 21.50
CA SER A 208 -35.05 0.72 20.37
C SER A 208 -33.62 0.54 20.85
N VAL A 209 -32.85 -0.30 20.14
CA VAL A 209 -31.41 -0.45 20.31
C VAL A 209 -30.73 -0.13 19.00
N TYR A 210 -29.73 0.74 19.03
CA TYR A 210 -28.85 1.00 17.90
C TYR A 210 -27.48 0.38 18.16
N LEU A 211 -27.10 -0.58 17.31
CA LEU A 211 -25.79 -1.20 17.31
C LEU A 211 -24.96 -0.61 16.18
N ASP A 212 -23.83 -0.02 16.54
CA ASP A 212 -22.89 0.61 15.61
C ASP A 212 -21.51 -0.03 15.71
N VAL A 213 -20.70 0.14 14.66
CA VAL A 213 -19.29 -0.29 14.68
C VAL A 213 -18.47 0.35 15.80
N SER A 214 -18.86 1.53 16.30
CA SER A 214 -18.21 2.21 17.42
C SER A 214 -18.32 1.46 18.76
N LEU A 215 -19.21 0.47 18.86
CA LEU A 215 -19.32 -0.37 20.05
C LEU A 215 -18.20 -1.42 20.16
N ALA A 216 -17.40 -1.62 19.11
CA ALA A 216 -16.25 -2.51 19.15
C ALA A 216 -15.10 -1.85 19.93
N GLU A 217 -14.51 -2.58 20.88
CA GLU A 217 -13.39 -2.09 21.70
C GLU A 217 -12.22 -1.67 20.83
N ARG A 218 -11.79 -0.41 20.91
CA ARG A 218 -10.72 0.17 20.08
C ARG A 218 -9.37 -0.53 20.33
N GLU A 219 -8.65 -0.88 19.27
CA GLU A 219 -7.35 -1.57 19.36
C GLU A 219 -6.17 -0.59 19.16
N ALA A 220 -5.00 -0.91 19.73
CA ALA A 220 -3.84 -0.01 19.73
C ALA A 220 -3.35 0.39 18.33
N TYR A 221 -3.47 -0.51 17.35
CA TYR A 221 -3.07 -0.18 15.97
C TYR A 221 -4.00 0.83 15.30
N GLU A 222 -5.23 1.02 15.80
CA GLU A 222 -6.14 2.04 15.27
C GLU A 222 -5.60 3.44 15.57
N ASP A 223 -4.98 3.65 16.74
CA ASP A 223 -4.35 4.92 17.10
C ASP A 223 -3.11 5.21 16.25
N GLU A 224 -2.27 4.19 16.04
CA GLU A 224 -1.11 4.30 15.14
C GLU A 224 -1.54 4.57 13.69
N ARG A 225 -2.64 3.95 13.25
CA ARG A 225 -3.20 4.18 11.92
C ARG A 225 -3.71 5.60 11.81
N ASP A 226 -4.62 6.02 12.69
CA ASP A 226 -5.34 7.29 12.62
C ASP A 226 -4.37 8.48 12.69
N SER A 227 -3.30 8.38 13.48
CA SER A 227 -2.23 9.41 13.55
C SER A 227 -1.43 9.56 12.24
N GLY A 228 -1.38 8.53 11.41
CA GLY A 228 -0.70 8.53 10.11
C GLY A 228 -1.58 8.85 8.91
N LEU A 229 -2.90 9.02 9.09
CA LEU A 229 -3.83 9.27 8.00
C LEU A 229 -3.83 10.73 7.56
N HIS A 230 -3.99 10.95 6.25
CA HIS A 230 -4.21 12.28 5.71
C HIS A 230 -5.59 12.81 6.16
N PRO A 231 -5.75 14.11 6.50
CA PRO A 231 -7.03 14.68 6.93
C PRO A 231 -8.22 14.36 6.00
N ASP A 232 -8.03 14.46 4.67
CA ASP A 232 -9.05 14.06 3.68
C ASP A 232 -9.53 12.60 3.83
N GLN A 233 -8.66 11.68 4.26
CA GLN A 233 -9.00 10.28 4.46
C GLN A 233 -9.74 10.06 5.78
N ILE A 234 -9.46 10.86 6.81
CA ILE A 234 -10.18 10.84 8.08
C ILE A 234 -11.60 11.38 7.88
N ASN A 235 -11.72 12.52 7.20
CA ASN A 235 -13.00 13.20 7.02
C ASN A 235 -13.88 12.53 5.96
N ASN A 236 -13.27 11.99 4.89
CA ASN A 236 -13.97 11.37 3.78
C ASN A 236 -13.24 10.09 3.32
N PRO A 237 -13.26 9.02 4.14
CA PRO A 237 -12.66 7.74 3.77
C PRO A 237 -13.43 7.11 2.60
N ALA A 238 -12.71 6.63 1.59
CA ALA A 238 -13.33 5.91 0.48
C ALA A 238 -13.87 4.52 0.85
N PHE A 239 -13.28 3.93 1.88
CA PHE A 239 -13.64 2.64 2.44
C PHE A 239 -13.68 2.77 3.97
N PRO A 240 -14.69 2.22 4.65
CA PRO A 240 -14.68 2.17 6.11
C PRO A 240 -13.50 1.31 6.58
N PHE A 241 -12.84 1.75 7.65
CA PHE A 241 -11.89 0.90 8.35
C PHE A 241 -12.57 -0.09 9.29
N ASN A 242 -13.75 0.25 9.79
CA ASN A 242 -14.55 -0.60 10.66
C ASN A 242 -15.93 -0.76 10.02
N PHE A 243 -16.35 -1.99 9.73
CA PHE A 243 -17.67 -2.28 9.17
C PHE A 243 -18.20 -3.62 9.67
N VAL A 244 -19.51 -3.81 9.61
CA VAL A 244 -20.15 -5.06 10.02
C VAL A 244 -19.91 -6.12 8.95
N ILE A 245 -19.23 -7.21 9.32
CA ILE A 245 -19.06 -8.39 8.47
C ILE A 245 -20.03 -9.50 8.86
N GLY A 246 -20.63 -9.49 10.03
CA GLY A 246 -21.63 -10.49 10.36
C GLY A 246 -22.39 -10.20 11.65
N PHE A 247 -23.15 -11.19 12.11
CA PHE A 247 -23.99 -11.10 13.29
C PHE A 247 -23.63 -12.18 14.31
N THR A 248 -23.82 -11.84 15.57
CA THR A 248 -23.70 -12.75 16.72
C THR A 248 -25.00 -12.71 17.52
N GLY A 249 -25.26 -13.72 18.35
CA GLY A 249 -26.43 -13.70 19.22
C GLY A 249 -26.76 -15.05 19.83
N SER A 250 -28.03 -15.27 20.13
CA SER A 250 -28.55 -16.56 20.59
C SER A 250 -29.71 -17.05 19.75
N ILE A 251 -29.72 -18.36 19.52
CA ILE A 251 -30.76 -19.05 18.78
C ILE A 251 -31.49 -19.95 19.76
N THR A 252 -32.80 -19.77 19.85
CA THR A 252 -33.74 -20.71 20.46
C THR A 252 -34.38 -21.55 19.34
N ALA A 253 -35.14 -22.59 19.69
CA ALA A 253 -35.84 -23.41 18.70
C ALA A 253 -36.75 -22.59 17.76
N ASN A 254 -37.30 -21.47 18.26
CA ASN A 254 -38.35 -20.73 17.58
C ASN A 254 -37.91 -19.35 17.08
N ARG A 255 -36.81 -18.78 17.59
CA ARG A 255 -36.38 -17.41 17.27
C ARG A 255 -34.90 -17.14 17.53
N THR A 256 -34.37 -16.15 16.84
CA THR A 256 -33.10 -15.46 17.17
C THR A 256 -33.34 -14.32 18.15
N THR A 257 -32.54 -14.24 19.21
CA THR A 257 -32.58 -13.17 20.22
C THR A 257 -31.19 -12.58 20.44
N CYS A 258 -31.12 -11.39 21.06
CA CYS A 258 -29.86 -10.74 21.44
C CYS A 258 -28.92 -10.54 20.24
N LEU A 259 -29.39 -9.85 19.20
CA LEU A 259 -28.55 -9.51 18.04
C LEU A 259 -27.33 -8.71 18.52
N GLY A 260 -26.15 -9.12 18.07
CA GLY A 260 -24.91 -8.38 18.13
C GLY A 260 -24.24 -8.38 16.76
N LEU A 261 -23.16 -7.62 16.63
CA LEU A 261 -22.39 -7.44 15.41
C LEU A 261 -21.06 -8.19 15.51
N VAL A 262 -20.58 -8.67 14.37
CA VAL A 262 -19.17 -8.99 14.15
C VAL A 262 -18.62 -7.88 13.27
N VAL A 263 -17.75 -7.05 13.86
CA VAL A 263 -17.15 -5.87 13.24
C VAL A 263 -15.77 -6.26 12.71
N ARG A 264 -15.60 -6.12 11.40
CA ARG A 264 -14.29 -6.24 10.75
C ARG A 264 -13.53 -4.94 10.90
N LYS A 265 -12.38 -5.02 11.56
CA LYS A 265 -11.44 -3.93 11.74
C LYS A 265 -10.26 -4.08 10.81
N VAL A 266 -10.15 -3.17 9.86
CA VAL A 266 -9.17 -3.22 8.80
C VAL A 266 -7.88 -2.59 9.28
N ILE A 267 -6.84 -3.41 9.42
CA ILE A 267 -5.48 -3.01 9.79
C ILE A 267 -4.78 -2.38 8.59
N LYS A 268 -4.86 -3.02 7.42
CA LYS A 268 -4.26 -2.54 6.16
C LYS A 268 -5.21 -2.76 5.00
N GLN A 269 -5.35 -1.70 4.21
CA GLN A 269 -6.03 -1.70 2.92
C GLN A 269 -5.28 -0.79 1.95
N ASN A 270 -5.39 -1.13 0.67
CA ASN A 270 -4.91 -0.39 -0.49
C ASN A 270 -6.07 -0.04 -1.44
N LEU A 271 -5.73 0.61 -2.57
CA LEU A 271 -6.67 1.08 -3.59
C LEU A 271 -7.56 -0.03 -4.19
N PHE A 272 -7.04 -1.26 -4.27
CA PHE A 272 -7.66 -2.42 -4.91
C PHE A 272 -8.00 -3.55 -3.92
N SER A 273 -8.08 -3.27 -2.62
CA SER A 273 -8.41 -4.29 -1.60
C SER A 273 -9.76 -4.98 -1.86
N TYR A 274 -10.69 -4.29 -2.53
CA TYR A 274 -12.02 -4.79 -2.86
C TYR A 274 -12.20 -5.03 -4.37
N SER A 275 -11.10 -5.12 -5.12
CA SER A 275 -11.10 -5.36 -6.56
C SER A 275 -10.25 -6.58 -6.87
N TRP A 276 -10.71 -7.42 -7.80
CA TRP A 276 -10.04 -8.67 -8.18
C TRP A 276 -9.72 -9.57 -6.98
N VAL A 277 -10.67 -9.69 -6.06
CA VAL A 277 -10.52 -10.53 -4.86
C VAL A 277 -10.42 -12.01 -5.24
N GLY A 278 -11.17 -12.44 -6.27
CA GLY A 278 -11.06 -13.80 -6.80
C GLY A 278 -9.64 -14.19 -7.23
N ASP A 279 -8.94 -13.29 -7.92
CA ASP A 279 -7.55 -13.52 -8.32
C ASP A 279 -6.61 -13.68 -7.13
N ALA A 280 -6.80 -12.87 -6.09
CA ALA A 280 -5.97 -12.91 -4.89
C ALA A 280 -6.13 -14.26 -4.18
N LEU A 281 -7.37 -14.73 -4.04
CA LEU A 281 -7.67 -16.04 -3.47
C LEU A 281 -7.07 -17.16 -4.30
N TRP A 282 -7.21 -17.10 -5.63
CA TRP A 282 -6.63 -18.10 -6.51
C TRP A 282 -5.11 -18.16 -6.39
N LYS A 283 -4.42 -17.01 -6.33
CA LYS A 283 -2.97 -16.95 -6.08
C LYS A 283 -2.60 -17.57 -4.74
N GLU A 284 -3.33 -17.28 -3.66
CA GLU A 284 -3.09 -17.87 -2.34
C GLU A 284 -3.29 -19.39 -2.33
N GLU A 285 -4.32 -19.89 -3.03
CA GLU A 285 -4.56 -21.33 -3.18
C GLU A 285 -3.44 -22.03 -3.93
N VAL A 286 -2.96 -21.44 -5.03
CA VAL A 286 -1.81 -21.95 -5.79
C VAL A 286 -0.57 -21.97 -4.93
N GLU A 287 -0.22 -20.87 -4.26
CA GLU A 287 0.95 -20.81 -3.37
C GLU A 287 0.86 -21.83 -2.23
N LYS A 288 -0.33 -22.03 -1.66
CA LYS A 288 -0.54 -23.04 -0.61
C LYS A 288 -0.36 -24.45 -1.16
N SER A 289 -0.91 -24.74 -2.34
CA SER A 289 -0.74 -26.04 -2.99
C SER A 289 0.73 -26.33 -3.33
N GLU A 290 1.49 -25.31 -3.76
CA GLU A 290 2.92 -25.44 -4.02
C GLU A 290 3.73 -25.66 -2.74
N LYS A 291 3.39 -24.97 -1.65
CA LYS A 291 4.01 -25.18 -0.33
C LYS A 291 3.71 -26.57 0.21
N ASP A 292 2.47 -27.04 0.09
CA ASP A 292 2.05 -28.37 0.50
C ASP A 292 2.76 -29.45 -0.35
N ALA A 293 2.90 -29.23 -1.67
CA ALA A 293 3.66 -30.09 -2.57
C ALA A 293 5.17 -30.11 -2.24
N MET A 294 5.77 -28.95 -1.90
CA MET A 294 7.16 -28.90 -1.47
C MET A 294 7.39 -29.56 -0.11
N SER A 295 6.42 -29.49 0.81
CA SER A 295 6.52 -30.14 2.13
C SER A 295 6.36 -31.66 2.08
N THR A 296 5.71 -32.18 1.02
CA THR A 296 5.51 -33.62 0.79
C THR A 296 6.63 -34.27 -0.02
N LEU A 297 7.51 -33.48 -0.67
CA LEU A 297 8.72 -34.02 -1.25
C LEU A 297 9.59 -34.60 -0.11
N PRO A 298 10.01 -35.88 -0.21
CA PRO A 298 10.88 -36.47 0.80
C PRO A 298 12.11 -35.58 0.92
N SER A 299 12.41 -35.14 2.14
CA SER A 299 13.63 -34.41 2.45
C SER A 299 14.80 -35.24 1.96
N ILE A 300 15.34 -34.89 0.78
CA ILE A 300 16.52 -35.54 0.24
C ILE A 300 17.63 -35.20 1.23
N ASP A 301 18.06 -36.19 2.00
CA ASP A 301 19.22 -36.11 2.88
C ASP A 301 20.44 -35.83 2.00
N LEU A 302 20.72 -34.56 1.77
CA LEU A 302 21.91 -34.06 1.07
C LEU A 302 23.21 -34.47 1.78
N TYR A 303 23.12 -35.08 2.97
CA TYR A 303 24.22 -35.65 3.73
C TYR A 303 24.63 -37.07 3.30
N SER A 304 23.89 -37.75 2.42
CA SER A 304 24.30 -39.07 1.89
C SER A 304 25.10 -39.00 0.58
N MET A 305 25.84 -37.90 0.35
CA MET A 305 26.81 -37.86 -0.75
C MET A 305 28.02 -38.73 -0.39
N PRO A 306 28.42 -39.71 -1.24
CA PRO A 306 29.57 -40.56 -0.95
C PRO A 306 30.85 -39.73 -0.81
N THR A 307 31.55 -39.87 0.31
CA THR A 307 32.81 -39.20 0.67
C THR A 307 34.03 -39.60 -0.19
N HIS A 308 33.83 -40.17 -1.37
CA HIS A 308 34.90 -40.77 -2.18
C HIS A 308 35.74 -39.79 -3.03
N LEU A 309 35.58 -38.47 -2.89
CA LEU A 309 36.35 -37.47 -3.67
C LEU A 309 37.39 -36.68 -2.86
N SER A 310 37.87 -37.21 -1.73
CA SER A 310 38.84 -36.56 -0.83
C SER A 310 40.32 -36.58 -1.29
N ASN A 311 40.70 -37.15 -2.45
CA ASN A 311 42.11 -37.44 -2.75
C ASN A 311 42.73 -36.69 -3.95
N TYR A 312 42.36 -35.43 -4.19
CA TYR A 312 43.15 -34.55 -5.06
C TYR A 312 43.40 -33.19 -4.41
N VAL A 313 44.32 -33.17 -3.45
CA VAL A 313 45.02 -31.95 -3.01
C VAL A 313 46.34 -31.90 -3.78
N THR A 314 46.35 -31.16 -4.88
CA THR A 314 47.57 -30.79 -5.59
C THR A 314 48.16 -29.54 -4.95
N THR A 315 49.44 -29.61 -4.65
CA THR A 315 50.30 -28.54 -4.11
C THR A 315 50.18 -27.23 -4.90
N ALA A 316 49.77 -26.15 -4.24
CA ALA A 316 49.93 -24.79 -4.75
C ALA A 316 51.12 -24.10 -4.06
N PRO A 317 51.90 -23.26 -4.78
CA PRO A 317 53.13 -22.67 -4.24
C PRO A 317 52.84 -21.47 -3.33
N VAL A 318 53.71 -21.34 -2.33
CA VAL A 318 53.80 -20.22 -1.39
C VAL A 318 54.14 -18.93 -2.14
N GLY A 319 53.23 -17.95 -2.09
CA GLY A 319 53.48 -16.56 -2.49
C GLY A 319 53.83 -15.69 -1.27
N PRO A 320 54.55 -14.56 -1.46
CA PRO A 320 55.20 -13.83 -0.39
C PRO A 320 54.24 -12.97 0.45
N GLN A 321 54.57 -12.85 1.73
CA GLN A 321 53.99 -11.91 2.70
C GLN A 321 54.06 -10.47 2.18
N LEU A 322 52.91 -9.79 2.22
CA LEU A 322 52.84 -8.33 2.23
C LEU A 322 52.31 -7.90 3.58
N ASP A 323 53.18 -7.20 4.33
CA ASP A 323 52.83 -6.34 5.45
C ASP A 323 51.86 -5.24 4.99
N GLY A 324 50.83 -5.00 5.80
CA GLY A 324 49.83 -3.96 5.54
C GLY A 324 48.77 -3.94 6.62
N GLY A 325 49.16 -3.51 7.82
CA GLY A 325 48.22 -3.23 8.90
C GLY A 325 47.53 -1.89 8.68
N ASP A 326 46.25 -1.92 8.28
CA ASP A 326 45.35 -0.78 8.41
C ASP A 326 44.22 -1.13 9.39
N SER A 327 44.37 -0.59 10.59
CA SER A 327 43.37 -0.59 11.65
C SER A 327 42.25 0.39 11.29
N LEU A 328 41.10 -0.13 10.86
CA LEU A 328 39.87 0.64 10.70
C LEU A 328 39.26 0.95 12.09
N THR A 329 39.57 2.12 12.61
CA THR A 329 38.86 2.75 13.73
C THR A 329 37.48 3.22 13.29
N MET A 330 36.45 2.77 14.01
CA MET A 330 35.07 3.27 13.90
C MET A 330 35.00 4.72 14.41
N PRO A 331 34.28 5.64 13.73
CA PRO A 331 34.06 6.97 14.27
C PRO A 331 33.07 6.92 15.43
N SER A 332 33.48 7.45 16.57
CA SER A 332 32.62 7.78 17.71
C SER A 332 31.68 8.92 17.32
N PHE A 333 30.37 8.71 17.45
CA PHE A 333 29.39 9.77 17.34
C PHE A 333 29.38 10.59 18.63
N GLU A 334 29.84 11.83 18.54
CA GLU A 334 29.62 12.87 19.55
C GLU A 334 28.14 13.29 19.48
N THR A 335 27.46 13.14 20.62
CA THR A 335 26.14 13.73 20.86
C THR A 335 26.31 15.22 21.10
N GLU A 336 26.02 16.03 20.09
CA GLU A 336 25.78 17.47 20.28
C GLU A 336 24.46 17.67 21.05
N ASN A 337 24.61 18.15 22.28
CA ASN A 337 23.53 18.77 23.05
C ASN A 337 23.06 20.02 22.31
N GLN A 338 21.80 20.04 21.86
CA GLN A 338 21.13 21.27 21.48
C GLN A 338 20.29 21.77 22.65
N ASP A 339 20.75 22.90 23.16
CA ASP A 339 20.08 23.73 24.15
C ASP A 339 18.70 24.20 23.68
N SER A 340 17.83 24.25 24.67
CA SER A 340 16.50 24.86 24.73
C SER A 340 16.42 26.22 24.03
N VAL A 341 15.43 26.37 23.14
CA VAL A 341 14.92 27.68 22.71
C VAL A 341 13.49 27.83 23.22
N GLU A 342 13.29 28.95 23.88
CA GLU A 342 12.11 29.42 24.61
C GLU A 342 10.84 29.48 23.75
N GLU A 343 9.73 29.10 24.38
CA GLU A 343 8.36 29.33 23.94
C GLU A 343 8.04 30.84 23.97
N ALA A 344 7.74 31.41 22.81
CA ALA A 344 7.00 32.67 22.71
C ALA A 344 5.61 32.39 22.14
N SER A 345 4.62 32.45 23.03
CA SER A 345 3.20 32.40 22.72
C SER A 345 2.78 33.67 21.97
N VAL A 346 2.21 33.50 20.77
CA VAL A 346 1.47 34.55 20.07
C VAL A 346 0.06 34.04 19.86
N ALA A 347 -0.85 34.63 20.61
CA ALA A 347 -2.27 34.65 20.34
C ALA A 347 -2.52 35.51 19.10
N GLU A 348 -3.35 35.05 18.16
CA GLU A 348 -4.38 35.91 17.55
C GLU A 348 -5.37 35.16 16.63
N SER A 349 -6.64 35.41 16.95
CA SER A 349 -7.80 35.61 16.08
C SER A 349 -8.21 34.54 15.07
N GLN A 350 -9.30 33.86 15.43
CA GLN A 350 -10.32 33.40 14.49
C GLN A 350 -11.01 34.62 13.87
N ALA A 351 -11.08 34.64 12.53
CA ALA A 351 -12.02 35.48 11.80
C ALA A 351 -12.73 34.59 10.77
N GLU A 352 -14.03 34.49 10.96
CA GLU A 352 -15.01 33.91 10.04
C GLU A 352 -14.93 34.60 8.68
N SER A 353 -15.10 33.83 7.59
CA SER A 353 -15.66 34.41 6.37
C SER A 353 -16.54 33.38 5.66
N THR A 354 -17.84 33.65 5.81
CA THR A 354 -18.95 33.17 5.01
C THR A 354 -18.78 33.64 3.57
N LEU A 355 -18.76 32.72 2.60
CA LEU A 355 -19.06 33.06 1.20
C LEU A 355 -19.93 31.98 0.58
N GLN A 356 -21.21 32.33 0.43
CA GLN A 356 -22.13 31.76 -0.53
C GLN A 356 -21.66 32.13 -1.94
N ALA A 357 -21.62 31.16 -2.85
CA ALA A 357 -21.48 31.40 -4.28
C ALA A 357 -22.69 30.81 -5.00
N SER A 358 -23.47 31.69 -5.61
CA SER A 358 -24.54 31.41 -6.55
C SER A 358 -23.96 30.93 -7.89
N ASN A 359 -24.54 29.86 -8.42
CA ASN A 359 -24.33 29.41 -9.79
C ASN A 359 -25.10 30.31 -10.75
N ALA A 360 -24.40 30.86 -11.75
CA ALA A 360 -24.99 31.34 -12.99
C ALA A 360 -24.21 30.74 -14.16
N THR A 361 -24.97 30.00 -14.95
CA THR A 361 -24.72 29.50 -16.30
C THR A 361 -24.37 30.63 -17.27
N GLU A 362 -23.50 30.36 -18.23
CA GLU A 362 -23.72 30.72 -19.64
C GLU A 362 -22.73 29.98 -20.55
N ASP A 363 -23.31 29.41 -21.59
CA ASP A 363 -22.70 28.74 -22.73
C ASP A 363 -22.00 29.75 -23.64
N GLU A 364 -20.88 29.37 -24.26
CA GLU A 364 -20.55 29.86 -25.59
C GLU A 364 -19.56 28.92 -26.29
N GLU A 365 -20.05 28.32 -27.38
CA GLU A 365 -19.29 27.55 -28.35
C GLU A 365 -18.45 28.51 -29.22
N ALA A 366 -17.17 28.18 -29.42
CA ALA A 366 -16.38 28.76 -30.50
C ALA A 366 -15.47 27.68 -31.10
N SER A 367 -15.93 27.15 -32.23
CA SER A 367 -15.18 26.36 -33.20
C SER A 367 -14.09 27.22 -33.84
N ILE A 368 -12.84 26.77 -33.80
CA ILE A 368 -11.76 27.32 -34.64
C ILE A 368 -11.13 26.18 -35.41
N ASP A 369 -11.42 26.17 -36.70
CA ASP A 369 -10.67 25.49 -37.75
C ASP A 369 -9.23 26.00 -37.78
N SER A 370 -8.26 25.09 -37.86
CA SER A 370 -6.92 25.45 -38.34
C SER A 370 -6.38 24.36 -39.25
N ALA A 371 -6.10 24.82 -40.46
CA ALA A 371 -5.68 24.10 -41.65
C ALA A 371 -4.37 23.32 -41.52
N ASP A 372 -4.30 22.32 -42.41
CA ASP A 372 -3.13 21.73 -43.03
C ASP A 372 -1.91 22.64 -43.11
N GLU A 373 -0.75 22.10 -42.72
CA GLU A 373 0.52 22.41 -43.37
C GLU A 373 1.41 21.17 -43.42
N SER A 374 1.56 20.66 -44.64
CA SER A 374 2.47 19.61 -45.04
C SER A 374 3.90 20.11 -45.25
N SER A 375 4.84 19.15 -45.18
CA SER A 375 6.21 19.15 -45.74
C SER A 375 7.35 19.67 -44.86
N GLN A 376 8.30 18.80 -44.51
CA GLN A 376 9.52 18.61 -45.29
C GLN A 376 10.42 17.50 -44.72
N GLN A 377 11.01 16.74 -45.64
CA GLN A 377 12.01 15.70 -45.46
C GLN A 377 13.36 16.28 -45.03
N THR A 378 14.00 15.67 -44.03
CA THR A 378 15.47 15.49 -43.92
C THR A 378 15.69 14.19 -43.16
N GLY A 379 16.29 13.14 -43.73
CA GLY A 379 17.74 12.99 -43.87
C GLY A 379 18.28 12.04 -42.78
N SER A 380 18.03 10.73 -42.90
CA SER A 380 18.53 9.72 -41.96
C SER A 380 19.94 9.27 -42.34
N VAL A 381 20.96 9.77 -41.62
CA VAL A 381 22.32 9.23 -41.63
C VAL A 381 22.37 8.11 -40.59
N ALA A 382 22.49 6.86 -41.06
CA ALA A 382 22.68 5.70 -40.21
C ALA A 382 24.17 5.59 -39.82
N GLU A 383 24.48 5.95 -38.57
CA GLU A 383 25.80 5.75 -37.98
C GLU A 383 25.84 4.37 -37.32
N SER A 384 26.62 3.47 -37.91
CA SER A 384 26.80 2.08 -37.47
C SER A 384 27.60 2.00 -36.17
N ILE A 385 26.96 1.55 -35.09
CA ILE A 385 27.61 1.23 -33.81
C ILE A 385 28.33 -0.14 -33.95
N PRO A 386 29.62 -0.26 -33.58
CA PRO A 386 30.33 -1.53 -33.64
C PRO A 386 29.83 -2.51 -32.56
N LEU A 387 29.57 -3.75 -32.98
CA LEU A 387 29.18 -4.86 -32.11
C LEU A 387 30.29 -5.21 -31.11
N PRO A 388 29.96 -5.56 -29.86
CA PRO A 388 30.95 -6.00 -28.88
C PRO A 388 31.50 -7.40 -29.21
N VAL A 389 32.81 -7.52 -29.09
CA VAL A 389 33.61 -8.75 -29.27
C VAL A 389 33.11 -9.84 -28.31
N LYS A 390 32.74 -11.01 -28.85
CA LYS A 390 32.35 -12.20 -28.08
C LYS A 390 33.54 -12.71 -27.26
N PRO A 391 33.41 -12.88 -25.92
CA PRO A 391 34.45 -13.53 -25.14
C PRO A 391 34.53 -15.02 -25.48
N ARG A 392 35.77 -15.49 -25.69
CA ARG A 392 36.13 -16.87 -26.03
C ARG A 392 35.92 -17.76 -24.80
N ALA A 393 34.84 -18.54 -24.77
CA ALA A 393 34.52 -19.45 -23.68
C ALA A 393 35.55 -20.60 -23.61
N ARG A 394 36.31 -20.67 -22.51
CA ARG A 394 37.09 -21.86 -22.12
C ARG A 394 36.10 -22.95 -21.65
N ARG A 395 35.97 -24.03 -22.42
CA ARG A 395 35.26 -25.25 -22.00
C ARG A 395 36.01 -25.90 -20.84
N MET A 396 35.50 -25.77 -19.62
CA MET A 396 35.83 -26.63 -18.49
C MET A 396 34.71 -27.67 -18.40
N GLY A 397 35.04 -28.93 -18.73
CA GLY A 397 34.10 -30.05 -18.68
C GLY A 397 33.90 -30.53 -17.24
N VAL A 398 32.82 -30.10 -16.59
CA VAL A 398 32.25 -30.80 -15.43
C VAL A 398 30.73 -30.80 -15.61
N SER A 399 30.21 -31.88 -16.20
CA SER A 399 28.79 -32.06 -16.49
C SER A 399 28.07 -32.62 -15.26
N ASN A 400 27.70 -31.74 -14.32
CA ASN A 400 26.65 -32.06 -13.36
C ASN A 400 25.31 -31.52 -13.89
N PRO A 401 24.39 -32.37 -14.40
CA PRO A 401 23.16 -31.94 -15.06
C PRO A 401 22.24 -31.10 -14.15
N VAL A 402 22.36 -31.26 -12.83
CA VAL A 402 21.62 -30.45 -11.84
C VAL A 402 22.12 -29.00 -11.80
N VAL A 403 23.44 -28.81 -11.87
CA VAL A 403 24.07 -27.48 -11.86
C VAL A 403 23.86 -26.76 -13.19
N ALA A 404 23.87 -27.51 -14.30
CA ALA A 404 23.53 -26.97 -15.62
C ALA A 404 22.07 -26.50 -15.71
N LYS A 405 21.15 -27.14 -14.98
CA LYS A 405 19.73 -26.73 -14.90
C LYS A 405 19.52 -25.50 -14.01
N LEU A 406 20.35 -25.32 -12.98
CA LEU A 406 20.34 -24.14 -12.10
C LEU A 406 21.03 -22.91 -12.70
N LEU A 407 22.00 -23.12 -13.60
CA LEU A 407 22.73 -22.05 -14.31
C LEU A 407 22.17 -21.75 -15.71
N ALA A 408 21.13 -22.49 -16.15
CA ALA A 408 20.43 -22.14 -17.37
C ALA A 408 19.87 -20.71 -17.21
N PRO A 409 20.04 -19.82 -18.21
CA PRO A 409 19.36 -18.53 -18.19
C PRO A 409 17.87 -18.81 -17.95
N PRO A 410 17.18 -18.01 -17.12
CA PRO A 410 15.77 -18.22 -16.81
C PRO A 410 15.06 -18.39 -18.15
N GLN A 411 14.55 -19.61 -18.42
CA GLN A 411 13.83 -19.87 -19.65
C GLN A 411 12.75 -18.81 -19.72
N GLU A 412 12.73 -18.03 -20.80
CA GLU A 412 11.66 -17.08 -21.08
C GLU A 412 10.37 -17.88 -20.92
N ARG A 413 9.60 -17.56 -19.86
CA ARG A 413 8.33 -18.24 -19.63
C ARG A 413 7.53 -18.01 -20.91
N PRO A 414 7.08 -19.08 -21.59
CA PRO A 414 6.32 -18.92 -22.83
C PRO A 414 5.20 -17.92 -22.54
N ASN A 415 5.07 -16.88 -23.37
CA ASN A 415 4.17 -15.73 -23.17
C ASN A 415 2.83 -16.15 -22.55
N GLU A 416 2.76 -16.14 -21.22
CA GLU A 416 1.54 -16.51 -20.50
C GLU A 416 0.50 -15.45 -20.88
N PRO A 417 -0.68 -15.85 -21.37
CA PRO A 417 -1.71 -14.90 -21.73
C PRO A 417 -2.06 -14.08 -20.49
N LEU A 418 -2.12 -12.76 -20.65
CA LEU A 418 -2.51 -11.86 -19.56
C LEU A 418 -3.89 -12.26 -19.03
N THR A 419 -4.01 -12.28 -17.71
CA THR A 419 -5.29 -12.49 -17.03
C THR A 419 -6.25 -11.34 -17.32
N SER A 420 -7.57 -11.58 -17.21
CA SER A 420 -8.60 -10.53 -17.39
C SER A 420 -8.33 -9.31 -16.49
N SER A 421 -7.92 -9.53 -15.24
CA SER A 421 -7.58 -8.45 -14.32
C SER A 421 -6.36 -7.63 -14.75
N GLU A 422 -5.32 -8.27 -15.29
CA GLU A 422 -4.14 -7.59 -15.83
C GLU A 422 -4.50 -6.73 -17.04
N VAL A 423 -5.35 -7.25 -17.94
CA VAL A 423 -5.85 -6.48 -19.09
C VAL A 423 -6.64 -5.25 -18.61
N GLN A 424 -7.59 -5.43 -17.69
CA GLN A 424 -8.34 -4.33 -17.09
C GLN A 424 -7.41 -3.31 -16.41
N PHE A 425 -6.40 -3.79 -15.69
CA PHE A 425 -5.41 -2.97 -15.01
C PHE A 425 -4.57 -2.13 -15.97
N PHE A 426 -4.06 -2.73 -17.05
CA PHE A 426 -3.33 -1.99 -18.07
C PHE A 426 -4.19 -0.92 -18.75
N ASP A 427 -5.48 -1.17 -18.94
CA ASP A 427 -6.41 -0.16 -19.42
C ASP A 427 -6.58 1.00 -18.42
N VAL A 428 -6.71 0.71 -17.11
CA VAL A 428 -6.73 1.73 -16.06
C VAL A 428 -5.46 2.58 -16.07
N LEU A 429 -4.28 1.95 -16.16
CA LEU A 429 -3.00 2.66 -16.26
C LEU A 429 -2.91 3.52 -17.53
N ARG A 430 -3.38 3.01 -18.67
CA ARG A 430 -3.37 3.74 -19.95
C ARG A 430 -4.29 4.96 -19.90
N MET A 431 -5.51 4.79 -19.39
CA MET A 431 -6.46 5.91 -19.19
C MET A 431 -5.86 6.98 -18.28
N ARG A 432 -5.25 6.57 -17.16
CA ARG A 432 -4.60 7.51 -16.24
C ARG A 432 -3.41 8.23 -16.87
N THR A 433 -2.55 7.51 -17.58
CA THR A 433 -1.37 8.09 -18.23
C THR A 433 -1.78 9.09 -19.32
N THR A 434 -2.84 8.79 -20.06
CA THR A 434 -3.40 9.65 -21.10
C THR A 434 -3.98 10.91 -20.47
N GLU A 435 -4.82 10.79 -19.44
CA GLU A 435 -5.36 11.92 -18.66
C GLU A 435 -4.24 12.87 -18.19
N LEU A 436 -3.16 12.33 -17.62
CA LEU A 436 -2.03 13.12 -17.12
C LEU A 436 -1.21 13.76 -18.25
N SER A 437 -1.05 13.08 -19.39
CA SER A 437 -0.38 13.64 -20.56
C SER A 437 -1.17 14.80 -21.18
N HIS A 438 -2.49 14.67 -21.30
CA HIS A 438 -3.37 15.74 -21.75
C HIS A 438 -3.36 16.93 -20.78
N ALA A 439 -3.47 16.66 -19.47
CA ALA A 439 -3.37 17.69 -18.44
C ALA A 439 -2.05 18.46 -18.50
N ARG A 440 -0.92 17.75 -18.66
CA ARG A 440 0.40 18.35 -18.81
C ARG A 440 0.47 19.27 -20.04
N SER A 441 -0.06 18.81 -21.17
CA SER A 441 -0.03 19.57 -22.43
C SER A 441 -0.87 20.85 -22.30
N ARG A 442 -2.12 20.74 -21.82
CA ARG A 442 -2.99 21.89 -21.56
C ARG A 442 -2.37 22.90 -20.59
N ALA A 443 -1.70 22.43 -19.55
CA ALA A 443 -1.02 23.31 -18.60
C ALA A 443 0.18 24.04 -19.21
N LEU A 444 0.96 23.38 -20.07
CA LEU A 444 2.05 24.02 -20.80
C LEU A 444 1.54 25.05 -21.81
N ASP A 445 0.45 24.75 -22.51
CA ASP A 445 -0.16 25.68 -23.45
C ASP A 445 -0.73 26.90 -22.73
N PHE A 446 -1.41 26.68 -21.59
CA PHE A 446 -1.81 27.76 -20.69
C PHE A 446 -0.62 28.64 -20.28
N ALA A 447 0.51 28.03 -19.87
CA ALA A 447 1.70 28.76 -19.48
C ALA A 447 2.31 29.59 -20.64
N ARG A 448 2.35 29.02 -21.85
CA ARG A 448 2.85 29.69 -23.06
C ARG A 448 1.95 30.85 -23.45
N ASN A 449 0.64 30.66 -23.42
CA ASN A 449 -0.33 31.69 -23.75
C ASN A 449 -0.24 32.85 -22.74
N LEU A 450 -0.21 32.55 -21.45
CA LEU A 450 -0.04 33.57 -20.41
C LEU A 450 1.29 34.33 -20.55
N TRP A 451 2.38 33.62 -20.89
CA TRP A 451 3.70 34.22 -21.08
C TRP A 451 3.77 35.10 -22.31
N THR A 452 3.18 34.70 -23.43
CA THR A 452 3.30 35.37 -24.74
C THR A 452 2.22 36.41 -25.03
N ASN A 453 1.13 36.43 -24.25
CA ASN A 453 0.03 37.37 -24.44
C ASN A 453 0.49 38.83 -24.29
N LYS A 454 0.38 39.58 -25.39
CA LYS A 454 0.75 41.00 -25.46
C LYS A 454 -0.15 41.89 -24.60
N GLY A 455 -1.45 41.58 -24.51
CA GLY A 455 -2.41 42.34 -23.71
C GLY A 455 -2.03 42.40 -22.24
N PHE A 456 -1.71 41.25 -21.63
CA PHE A 456 -1.25 41.21 -20.24
C PHE A 456 0.10 41.92 -20.02
N ARG A 457 0.99 41.92 -21.02
CA ARG A 457 2.30 42.59 -20.91
C ARG A 457 2.21 44.10 -21.05
N LEU A 458 1.34 44.59 -21.93
CA LEU A 458 1.18 46.01 -22.22
C LEU A 458 0.31 46.71 -21.17
N ASP A 459 -0.62 46.00 -20.54
CA ASP A 459 -1.42 46.55 -19.44
C ASP A 459 -0.59 46.68 -18.14
N PRO A 460 -0.39 47.90 -17.61
CA PRO A 460 0.38 48.13 -16.38
C PRO A 460 -0.18 47.37 -15.17
N SER A 461 -1.49 47.16 -15.10
CA SER A 461 -2.15 46.47 -13.99
C SER A 461 -1.92 44.95 -14.05
N LEU A 462 -1.90 44.37 -15.24
CA LEU A 462 -1.80 42.92 -15.47
C LEU A 462 -0.37 42.43 -15.70
N SER A 463 0.57 43.31 -16.04
CA SER A 463 1.98 42.97 -16.30
C SER A 463 2.65 42.16 -15.17
N LYS A 464 2.19 42.35 -13.92
CA LYS A 464 2.64 41.63 -12.73
C LYS A 464 2.31 40.12 -12.78
N LEU A 465 1.22 39.74 -13.48
CA LEU A 465 0.81 38.35 -13.67
C LEU A 465 1.71 37.58 -14.63
N VAL A 466 2.40 38.29 -15.53
CA VAL A 466 3.32 37.69 -16.53
C VAL A 466 4.71 37.43 -15.93
N THR A 467 4.91 37.68 -14.63
CA THR A 467 6.15 37.28 -13.95
C THR A 467 6.27 35.76 -13.89
N ILE A 468 7.47 35.21 -14.10
CA ILE A 468 7.66 33.75 -14.18
C ILE A 468 7.18 33.02 -12.92
N ARG A 469 7.29 33.66 -11.75
CA ARG A 469 6.82 33.12 -10.47
C ARG A 469 5.30 32.94 -10.48
N MET A 470 4.56 33.94 -10.97
CA MET A 470 3.11 33.88 -11.07
C MET A 470 2.67 32.86 -12.13
N VAL A 471 3.27 32.90 -13.33
CA VAL A 471 2.99 31.93 -14.39
C VAL A 471 3.24 30.50 -13.91
N ALA A 472 4.37 30.24 -13.24
CA ALA A 472 4.69 28.92 -12.71
C ALA A 472 3.70 28.46 -11.62
N GLY A 473 3.29 29.37 -10.73
CA GLY A 473 2.29 29.10 -9.70
C GLY A 473 0.93 28.73 -10.30
N LEU A 474 0.43 29.57 -11.21
CA LEU A 474 -0.86 29.37 -11.90
C LEU A 474 -0.85 28.11 -12.76
N THR A 475 0.26 27.83 -13.45
CA THR A 475 0.40 26.61 -14.27
C THR A 475 0.32 25.34 -13.40
N ARG A 476 1.00 25.33 -12.25
CA ARG A 476 0.94 24.21 -11.30
C ARG A 476 -0.45 24.05 -10.69
N TRP A 477 -1.09 25.16 -10.33
CA TRP A 477 -2.47 25.17 -9.84
C TRP A 477 -3.43 24.59 -10.88
N TYR A 478 -3.38 25.09 -12.12
CA TYR A 478 -4.23 24.62 -13.22
C TYR A 478 -4.02 23.13 -13.51
N PHE A 479 -2.76 22.68 -13.59
CA PHE A 479 -2.43 21.27 -13.75
C PHE A 479 -3.00 20.39 -12.63
N ASN A 480 -2.86 20.80 -11.36
CA ASN A 480 -3.39 20.04 -10.24
C ASN A 480 -4.93 19.96 -10.26
N GLY A 481 -5.60 21.02 -10.75
CA GLY A 481 -7.05 21.03 -10.95
C GLY A 481 -7.51 20.02 -12.00
N ILE A 482 -6.91 20.05 -13.19
CA ILE A 482 -7.34 19.20 -14.31
C ILE A 482 -6.82 17.76 -14.26
N SER A 483 -5.75 17.50 -13.51
CA SER A 483 -5.19 16.13 -13.33
C SER A 483 -5.94 15.28 -12.30
N LYS A 484 -7.06 15.78 -11.75
CA LYS A 484 -7.86 15.14 -10.70
C LYS A 484 -7.00 14.70 -9.50
N ARG A 485 -6.17 15.64 -9.01
CA ARG A 485 -5.24 15.49 -7.87
C ARG A 485 -4.21 14.37 -8.08
N LEU A 486 -3.25 14.61 -8.97
CA LEU A 486 -2.00 13.84 -8.98
C LEU A 486 -1.35 13.85 -7.59
N MET A 487 -0.82 12.71 -7.16
CA MET A 487 -0.12 12.59 -5.88
C MET A 487 0.97 13.68 -5.78
N PRO A 488 1.11 14.35 -4.63
CA PRO A 488 2.19 15.32 -4.44
C PRO A 488 3.55 14.63 -4.62
N GLN A 489 4.51 15.34 -5.19
CA GLN A 489 5.87 14.83 -5.32
C GLN A 489 6.46 14.65 -3.92
N SER A 490 6.74 13.41 -3.55
CA SER A 490 7.41 13.07 -2.31
C SER A 490 8.85 13.59 -2.33
N VAL A 491 9.13 14.58 -1.49
CA VAL A 491 10.48 15.09 -1.27
C VAL A 491 11.41 13.98 -0.75
N ASN A 492 10.84 13.04 0.01
CA ASN A 492 11.59 12.01 0.73
C ASN A 492 11.73 10.67 -0.03
N GLU A 493 11.20 10.54 -1.25
CA GLU A 493 11.23 9.26 -1.98
C GLU A 493 12.65 8.79 -2.28
N LYS A 494 13.53 9.70 -2.72
CA LYS A 494 14.93 9.34 -3.00
C LYS A 494 15.68 8.89 -1.74
N PRO A 495 15.66 9.65 -0.62
CA PRO A 495 16.19 9.17 0.66
C PRO A 495 15.59 7.83 1.11
N ALA A 496 14.27 7.66 1.01
CA ALA A 496 13.57 6.45 1.39
C ALA A 496 14.07 5.23 0.58
N LEU A 497 14.21 5.36 -0.74
CA LEU A 497 14.76 4.32 -1.59
C LEU A 497 16.21 3.96 -1.25
N VAL A 498 17.02 4.94 -0.84
CA VAL A 498 18.38 4.69 -0.36
C VAL A 498 18.37 3.88 0.93
N MET A 499 17.49 4.20 1.89
CA MET A 499 17.32 3.43 3.12
C MET A 499 16.85 2.00 2.84
N LEU A 500 15.89 1.80 1.94
CA LEU A 500 15.41 0.48 1.54
C LEU A 500 16.50 -0.36 0.87
N ARG A 501 17.32 0.24 -0.01
CA ARG A 501 18.48 -0.45 -0.60
C ARG A 501 19.52 -0.81 0.46
N ARG A 502 19.82 0.10 1.38
CA ARG A 502 20.74 -0.13 2.50
C ARG A 502 20.23 -1.27 3.39
N SER A 503 18.95 -1.30 3.72
CA SER A 503 18.32 -2.38 4.47
C SER A 503 18.52 -3.74 3.79
N ARG A 504 18.24 -3.86 2.48
CA ARG A 504 18.48 -5.09 1.73
C ARG A 504 19.95 -5.53 1.73
N GLN A 505 20.89 -4.57 1.62
CA GLN A 505 22.31 -4.85 1.72
C GLN A 505 22.71 -5.34 3.12
N LEU A 506 22.13 -4.77 4.18
CA LEU A 506 22.36 -5.20 5.55
C LEU A 506 21.81 -6.60 5.81
N LEU A 507 20.63 -6.94 5.28
CA LEU A 507 20.08 -8.31 5.36
C LEU A 507 20.98 -9.32 4.64
N SER A 508 21.42 -9.03 3.42
CA SER A 508 22.34 -9.91 2.68
C SER A 508 23.68 -10.10 3.42
N LYS A 509 24.21 -9.04 4.04
CA LYS A 509 25.40 -9.14 4.91
C LYS A 509 25.11 -10.01 6.13
N ALA A 510 23.98 -9.82 6.80
CA ALA A 510 23.58 -10.64 7.94
C ALA A 510 23.48 -12.12 7.57
N ASP A 511 22.91 -12.46 6.42
CA ASP A 511 22.81 -13.86 5.98
C ASP A 511 24.20 -14.47 5.70
N THR A 512 25.13 -13.69 5.17
CA THR A 512 26.53 -14.12 5.00
C THR A 512 27.20 -14.37 6.36
N VAL A 513 26.96 -13.50 7.33
CA VAL A 513 27.46 -13.64 8.71
C VAL A 513 26.84 -14.88 9.37
N ARG A 514 25.54 -15.12 9.18
CA ARG A 514 24.83 -16.31 9.67
C ARG A 514 25.47 -17.60 9.15
N LEU A 515 25.73 -17.69 7.84
CA LEU A 515 26.40 -18.85 7.24
C LEU A 515 27.82 -19.06 7.82
N ARG A 516 28.53 -17.97 8.16
CA ARG A 516 29.82 -18.05 8.85
C ARG A 516 29.65 -18.59 10.27
N VAL A 517 28.66 -18.12 11.02
CA VAL A 517 28.35 -18.64 12.37
C VAL A 517 28.04 -20.13 12.30
N GLU A 518 27.18 -20.56 11.38
CA GLU A 518 26.83 -21.97 11.17
C GLU A 518 28.06 -22.82 10.84
N ARG A 519 28.95 -22.33 9.97
CA ARG A 519 30.21 -23.01 9.64
C ARG A 519 31.14 -23.13 10.86
N MET A 520 31.25 -22.07 11.68
CA MET A 520 32.08 -22.10 12.88
C MET A 520 31.54 -23.07 13.93
N LEU A 521 30.23 -23.11 14.11
CA LEU A 521 29.56 -24.06 15.00
C LEU A 521 29.75 -25.49 14.50
N SER A 522 29.52 -25.75 13.20
CA SER A 522 29.76 -27.06 12.59
C SER A 522 31.22 -27.50 12.75
N ASN A 523 32.19 -26.60 12.54
CA ASN A 523 33.61 -26.90 12.77
C ASN A 523 33.90 -27.23 14.25
N ALA A 524 33.27 -26.52 15.19
CA ALA A 524 33.41 -26.81 16.62
C ALA A 524 32.83 -28.20 16.96
N ASP A 525 31.68 -28.55 16.37
CA ASP A 525 31.02 -29.83 16.59
C ASP A 525 31.81 -30.99 15.94
N VAL A 526 32.41 -30.77 14.76
CA VAL A 526 33.34 -31.73 14.12
C VAL A 526 34.60 -31.92 14.97
N LEU A 527 35.17 -30.84 15.51
CA LEU A 527 36.33 -30.94 16.40
C LEU A 527 35.99 -31.72 17.67
N GLU A 528 34.84 -31.44 18.29
CA GLU A 528 34.38 -32.11 19.52
C GLU A 528 34.06 -33.60 19.29
N SER A 529 33.52 -33.95 18.12
CA SER A 529 33.17 -35.34 17.76
C SER A 529 34.32 -36.14 17.16
N SER A 530 35.39 -35.49 16.68
CA SER A 530 36.53 -36.18 16.09
C SER A 530 37.26 -37.07 17.10
N ALA A 531 37.65 -38.27 16.68
CA ALA A 531 38.32 -39.25 17.54
C ALA A 531 39.65 -38.71 18.07
N GLN A 532 39.71 -38.42 19.36
CA GLN A 532 40.92 -37.93 20.02
C GLN A 532 41.80 -39.08 20.52
N PRO A 533 43.12 -38.89 20.72
CA PRO A 533 44.05 -39.92 21.21
C PRO A 533 43.70 -40.50 22.59
N TRP A 534 42.84 -39.80 23.34
CA TRP A 534 42.34 -40.21 24.65
C TRP A 534 40.96 -40.87 24.62
N THR A 535 40.32 -40.96 23.46
CA THR A 535 38.99 -41.57 23.32
C THR A 535 39.09 -43.06 23.64
N GLY A 536 38.27 -43.56 24.57
CA GLY A 536 38.26 -44.97 24.98
C GLY A 536 39.27 -45.35 26.07
N LYS A 537 40.08 -44.41 26.59
CA LYS A 537 41.00 -44.68 27.72
C LYS A 537 40.34 -44.32 29.05
N HIS A 538 40.36 -45.25 30.01
CA HIS A 538 39.78 -45.05 31.34
C HIS A 538 40.66 -44.18 32.27
N LEU A 539 41.99 -44.23 32.11
CA LEU A 539 42.94 -43.43 32.88
C LEU A 539 43.82 -42.61 31.93
N LEU A 540 43.83 -41.29 32.14
CA LEU A 540 44.57 -40.34 31.30
C LEU A 540 45.90 -39.99 31.95
N SER A 541 46.98 -40.14 31.19
CA SER A 541 48.29 -39.64 31.61
C SER A 541 48.25 -38.11 31.82
N PRO A 542 49.14 -37.53 32.65
CA PRO A 542 49.20 -36.08 32.84
C PRO A 542 49.33 -35.29 31.52
N LYS A 543 50.08 -35.83 30.56
CA LYS A 543 50.22 -35.24 29.21
C LYS A 543 48.91 -35.24 28.44
N GLU A 544 48.16 -36.34 28.45
CA GLU A 544 46.85 -36.44 27.79
C GLU A 544 45.79 -35.55 28.45
N ARG A 545 45.84 -35.36 29.78
CA ARG A 545 44.98 -34.40 30.48
C ARG A 545 45.23 -32.96 30.03
N ALA A 546 46.50 -32.58 29.87
CA ALA A 546 46.85 -31.26 29.34
C ALA A 546 46.34 -31.06 27.91
N LEU A 547 46.52 -32.06 27.03
CA LEU A 547 46.00 -32.01 25.66
C LEU A 547 44.48 -31.93 25.59
N ARG A 548 43.76 -32.68 26.44
CA ARG A 548 42.29 -32.59 26.54
C ARG A 548 41.84 -31.20 26.98
N ALA A 549 42.51 -30.61 27.98
CA ALA A 549 42.20 -29.27 28.43
C ALA A 549 42.43 -28.23 27.33
N GLU A 550 43.52 -28.35 26.57
CA GLU A 550 43.83 -27.48 25.42
C GLU A 550 42.79 -27.64 24.29
N HIS A 551 42.41 -28.87 23.95
CA HIS A 551 41.37 -29.15 22.98
C HIS A 551 40.03 -28.51 23.38
N ASN A 552 39.59 -28.72 24.62
CA ASN A 552 38.37 -28.11 25.14
C ASN A 552 38.43 -26.58 25.11
N LYS A 553 39.59 -26.00 25.45
CA LYS A 553 39.83 -24.56 25.37
C LYS A 553 39.69 -24.06 23.92
N ARG A 554 40.14 -24.82 22.94
CA ARG A 554 40.01 -24.49 21.50
C ARG A 554 38.55 -24.55 21.03
N VAL A 555 37.81 -25.60 21.38
CA VAL A 555 36.36 -25.71 21.06
C VAL A 555 35.59 -24.55 21.71
N ALA A 556 35.87 -24.27 22.98
CA ALA A 556 35.27 -23.15 23.70
C ALA A 556 35.61 -21.80 23.06
N ALA A 557 36.84 -21.61 22.57
CA ALA A 557 37.25 -20.40 21.86
C ALA A 557 36.48 -20.21 20.55
N ILE A 558 36.31 -21.27 19.74
CA ILE A 558 35.54 -21.20 18.49
C ILE A 558 34.07 -20.89 18.78
N ARG A 559 33.47 -21.53 19.78
CA ARG A 559 32.08 -21.26 20.20
C ARG A 559 31.91 -19.83 20.72
N ALA A 560 32.88 -19.32 21.48
CA ALA A 560 32.87 -17.94 21.97
C ALA A 560 33.00 -16.92 20.82
N GLU A 561 33.84 -17.20 19.83
CA GLU A 561 33.97 -16.37 18.62
C GLU A 561 32.68 -16.41 17.80
N ALA A 562 32.10 -17.59 17.57
CA ALA A 562 30.82 -17.74 16.89
C ALA A 562 29.70 -16.96 17.60
N ALA A 563 29.68 -16.97 18.95
CA ALA A 563 28.73 -16.19 19.73
C ALA A 563 28.91 -14.67 19.56
N LYS A 564 30.14 -14.17 19.40
CA LYS A 564 30.39 -12.76 19.08
C LYS A 564 29.86 -12.41 17.69
N VAL A 565 30.21 -13.20 16.68
CA VAL A 565 29.76 -13.01 15.28
C VAL A 565 28.23 -13.09 15.17
N LYS A 566 27.56 -13.93 15.97
CA LYS A 566 26.10 -14.00 16.06
C LYS A 566 25.47 -12.72 16.62
N ARG A 567 26.14 -12.00 17.53
CA ARG A 567 25.65 -10.68 17.98
C ARG A 567 25.71 -9.66 16.86
N ASP A 568 26.77 -9.68 16.06
CA ASP A 568 26.92 -8.80 14.89
C ASP A 568 25.84 -9.08 13.84
N GLU A 569 25.51 -10.36 13.59
CA GLU A 569 24.37 -10.77 12.75
C GLU A 569 23.06 -10.13 13.22
N ASN A 570 22.74 -10.28 14.51
CA ASN A 570 21.52 -9.74 15.10
C ASN A 570 21.47 -8.22 15.00
N PHE A 571 22.59 -7.54 15.23
CA PHE A 571 22.70 -6.09 15.08
C PHE A 571 22.43 -5.65 13.63
N LEU A 572 23.03 -6.31 12.64
CA LEU A 572 22.80 -6.01 11.22
C LEU A 572 21.34 -6.22 10.83
N ARG A 573 20.70 -7.29 11.31
CA ARG A 573 19.27 -7.54 11.07
C ARG A 573 18.39 -6.48 11.71
N LEU A 574 18.65 -6.10 12.96
CA LEU A 574 17.90 -5.06 13.65
C LEU A 574 18.02 -3.71 12.91
N GLN A 575 19.23 -3.33 12.52
CA GLN A 575 19.45 -2.09 11.75
C GLN A 575 18.75 -2.14 10.40
N ALA A 576 18.74 -3.30 9.72
CA ALA A 576 18.02 -3.46 8.47
C ALA A 576 16.51 -3.27 8.64
N VAL A 577 15.92 -3.80 9.71
CA VAL A 577 14.49 -3.62 10.04
C VAL A 577 14.18 -2.15 10.35
N ILE A 578 15.07 -1.46 11.07
CA ILE A 578 14.91 -0.03 11.35
C ILE A 578 14.96 0.80 10.06
N ASP A 579 15.96 0.56 9.20
CA ASP A 579 16.11 1.25 7.92
C ASP A 579 14.93 0.96 6.98
N GLU A 580 14.41 -0.28 7.00
CA GLU A 580 13.23 -0.67 6.23
C GLU A 580 11.98 0.06 6.73
N LYS A 581 11.70 0.04 8.03
CA LYS A 581 10.54 0.72 8.61
C LYS A 581 10.59 2.22 8.34
N ARG A 582 11.75 2.87 8.53
CA ARG A 582 11.95 4.30 8.24
C ARG A 582 11.81 4.59 6.75
N GLY A 583 12.40 3.75 5.89
CA GLY A 583 12.26 3.84 4.45
C GLY A 583 10.80 3.79 4.03
N LEU A 584 10.07 2.74 4.42
CA LEU A 584 8.65 2.55 4.12
C LEU A 584 7.75 3.68 4.67
N ALA A 585 8.07 4.22 5.85
CA ALA A 585 7.34 5.35 6.42
C ALA A 585 7.51 6.64 5.58
N GLN A 586 8.67 6.84 4.96
CA GLN A 586 8.97 7.98 4.10
C GLN A 586 8.55 7.79 2.64
N MET A 587 8.21 6.57 2.24
CA MET A 587 7.73 6.30 0.89
C MET A 587 6.39 7.01 0.64
N PRO A 588 6.18 7.54 -0.58
CA PRO A 588 4.88 8.06 -0.95
C PRO A 588 3.82 6.97 -0.85
N LYS A 589 2.63 7.33 -0.36
CA LYS A 589 1.45 6.46 -0.30
C LYS A 589 0.31 7.18 -1.02
N LEU A 590 -0.52 6.46 -1.77
CA LEU A 590 -1.73 7.08 -2.32
C LEU A 590 -2.74 7.26 -1.19
N THR A 591 -3.36 8.43 -1.14
CA THR A 591 -4.41 8.72 -0.17
C THR A 591 -5.68 7.96 -0.57
N LEU A 592 -6.27 7.20 0.35
CA LEU A 592 -7.52 6.48 0.11
C LEU A 592 -8.73 7.39 0.37
N SER A 593 -8.68 8.60 -0.19
CA SER A 593 -9.80 9.55 -0.16
C SER A 593 -10.88 9.12 -1.16
N VAL A 594 -12.14 9.47 -0.88
CA VAL A 594 -13.27 9.23 -1.79
C VAL A 594 -12.97 9.70 -3.22
N PHE A 595 -12.33 10.86 -3.38
CA PHE A 595 -11.99 11.42 -4.70
C PHE A 595 -11.02 10.53 -5.49
N VAL A 596 -9.94 10.07 -4.86
CA VAL A 596 -8.93 9.22 -5.51
C VAL A 596 -9.54 7.88 -5.88
N VAL A 597 -10.19 7.22 -4.92
CA VAL A 597 -10.77 5.89 -5.14
C VAL A 597 -11.88 5.93 -6.19
N ASN A 598 -12.78 6.92 -6.15
CA ASN A 598 -13.83 7.03 -7.16
C ASN A 598 -13.26 7.26 -8.57
N ASN A 599 -12.15 8.00 -8.70
CA ASN A 599 -11.49 8.17 -10.00
C ASN A 599 -10.99 6.83 -10.56
N TYR A 600 -10.40 5.98 -9.72
CA TYR A 600 -9.95 4.65 -10.14
C TYR A 600 -11.09 3.66 -10.33
N ARG A 601 -12.16 3.73 -9.53
CA ARG A 601 -13.39 2.95 -9.72
C ARG A 601 -14.03 3.24 -11.07
N LEU A 602 -14.16 4.51 -11.47
CA LEU A 602 -14.72 4.88 -12.78
C LEU A 602 -13.87 4.32 -13.93
N LYS A 603 -12.54 4.37 -13.81
CA LYS A 603 -11.64 3.78 -14.80
C LYS A 603 -11.77 2.26 -14.84
N LEU A 604 -11.87 1.60 -13.69
CA LEU A 604 -12.06 0.15 -13.62
C LEU A 604 -13.40 -0.27 -14.22
N ALA A 605 -14.48 0.47 -13.94
CA ALA A 605 -15.78 0.25 -14.55
C ALA A 605 -15.74 0.43 -16.07
N ALA A 606 -15.03 1.45 -16.58
CA ALA A 606 -14.83 1.66 -18.01
C ALA A 606 -14.01 0.52 -18.65
N ALA A 607 -12.99 0.01 -17.97
CA ALA A 607 -12.18 -1.13 -18.43
C ALA A 607 -13.03 -2.41 -18.52
N ARG A 608 -13.86 -2.69 -17.51
CA ARG A 608 -14.81 -3.82 -17.52
C ARG A 608 -15.87 -3.69 -18.60
N HIS A 609 -16.37 -2.49 -18.82
CA HIS A 609 -17.32 -2.23 -19.88
C HIS A 609 -16.68 -2.49 -21.26
N LYS A 610 -15.44 -2.02 -21.48
CA LYS A 610 -14.68 -2.31 -22.70
C LYS A 610 -14.50 -3.81 -22.90
N GLU A 611 -14.12 -4.56 -21.87
CA GLU A 611 -13.97 -6.01 -21.96
C GLU A 611 -15.30 -6.69 -22.31
N SER A 612 -16.39 -6.36 -21.60
CA SER A 612 -17.71 -6.89 -21.90
C SER A 612 -18.21 -6.54 -23.31
N LEU A 613 -17.81 -5.40 -23.88
CA LEU A 613 -18.10 -5.06 -25.28
C LEU A 613 -17.30 -5.93 -26.24
N LEU A 614 -16.01 -6.14 -25.97
CA LEU A 614 -15.14 -6.99 -26.81
C LEU A 614 -15.51 -8.47 -26.78
N GLU A 615 -16.16 -8.94 -25.70
CA GLU A 615 -16.76 -10.27 -25.64
C GLU A 615 -18.02 -10.41 -26.51
N ARG A 616 -18.76 -9.32 -26.72
CA ARG A 616 -20.07 -9.31 -27.40
C ARG A 616 -20.02 -8.84 -28.85
N MET A 617 -19.02 -8.04 -29.19
CA MET A 617 -18.90 -7.37 -30.48
C MET A 617 -17.48 -7.50 -31.01
N SER A 618 -17.37 -7.65 -32.34
CA SER A 618 -16.08 -7.57 -33.00
C SER A 618 -15.46 -6.18 -32.85
N LEU A 619 -14.13 -6.11 -32.92
CA LEU A 619 -13.40 -4.85 -32.78
C LEU A 619 -13.79 -3.83 -33.87
N GLU A 620 -14.24 -4.30 -35.03
CA GLU A 620 -14.75 -3.47 -36.13
C GLU A 620 -16.12 -2.86 -35.79
N GLU A 621 -17.04 -3.64 -35.21
CA GLU A 621 -18.34 -3.14 -34.75
C GLU A 621 -18.19 -2.12 -33.62
N VAL A 622 -17.29 -2.36 -32.67
CA VAL A 622 -17.00 -1.42 -31.59
C VAL A 622 -16.42 -0.10 -32.14
N LYS A 623 -15.50 -0.17 -33.12
CA LYS A 623 -15.00 1.03 -33.80
C LYS A 623 -16.12 1.77 -34.52
N THR A 624 -16.95 1.06 -35.27
CA THR A 624 -18.05 1.66 -36.04
C THR A 624 -19.09 2.32 -35.12
N GLY A 625 -19.39 1.71 -33.98
CA GLY A 625 -20.30 2.27 -32.97
C GLY A 625 -19.73 3.49 -32.22
N LEU A 626 -18.42 3.52 -31.94
CA LEU A 626 -17.78 4.63 -31.21
C LEU A 626 -17.50 5.84 -32.09
N PHE A 627 -17.10 5.61 -33.33
CA PHE A 627 -16.65 6.67 -34.24
C PHE A 627 -17.73 7.12 -35.22
N GLY A 628 -18.89 6.44 -35.23
CA GLY A 628 -19.93 6.62 -36.23
C GLY A 628 -19.50 6.09 -37.61
N SER A 629 -20.47 5.75 -38.46
CA SER A 629 -20.23 5.24 -39.82
C SER A 629 -19.61 6.27 -40.79
N ASN A 630 -19.34 7.49 -40.33
CA ASN A 630 -19.01 8.64 -41.17
C ASN A 630 -17.51 8.99 -41.21
N LEU A 631 -16.63 8.10 -40.75
CA LEU A 631 -15.17 8.25 -40.88
C LEU A 631 -14.64 7.69 -42.23
N ARG A 632 -15.33 8.02 -43.32
CA ARG A 632 -14.88 7.76 -44.71
C ARG A 632 -14.23 8.98 -45.30
#